data_AF-A0A953MEK2-F1
#
_entry.id   AF-A0A953MEK2-F1
#
_cell.length_a   1.000
_cell.length_b   1.000
_cell.length_c   1.000
_cell.angle_alpha   90.00
_cell.angle_beta   90.00
_cell.angle_gamma   90.00
#
_symmetry.space_group_name_H-M   'P 1'
#
loop_
_entity.id
_entity.type
_entity.pdbx_description
1 polymer ?
#
loop_
_entity_poly.entity_id
_entity_poly.type
_entity_poly.pdbx_seq_one_letter_code
_entity_poly.pdbx_strand_id
1 'polypeptide(L)'
;MKVDNKLLRWSLFGGAVYFFMVCAVHLFSFKIPVFNIYFSLSAYSYQNIIISFLAFGWGMFFLSTYSSVKKFELTSTKYVIIASYAAVFGMLIINGFIDFEEFGKKIVVSYFWLQTVLFLLYPTWLLILYLQMNKRQEYQQPNANQPGQFPNQSRAHAQYNSEQEWYARKWR
;
A
#
# COMPACT_ATOMS: atom_id res chain seq x y z
N MET A 1 20.25 5.71 -6.30
CA MET A 1 20.00 4.73 -5.21
C MET A 1 19.44 3.46 -5.83
N LYS A 2 20.06 2.28 -5.64
CA LYS A 2 19.49 1.01 -6.12
C LYS A 2 18.32 0.64 -5.20
N VAL A 3 17.08 0.77 -5.66
CA VAL A 3 15.92 0.32 -4.88
C VAL A 3 15.86 -1.19 -4.89
N ASP A 4 15.99 -1.77 -3.70
CA ASP A 4 15.81 -3.19 -3.40
C ASP A 4 14.30 -3.47 -3.31
N ASN A 5 13.85 -4.63 -3.79
CA ASN A 5 12.49 -5.15 -3.56
C ASN A 5 12.14 -5.08 -2.07
N LYS A 6 13.13 -5.31 -1.18
CA LYS A 6 12.98 -5.18 0.26
C LYS A 6 12.46 -3.80 0.69
N LEU A 7 12.88 -2.71 0.05
CA LEU A 7 12.48 -1.36 0.45
C LEU A 7 10.99 -1.11 0.20
N LEU A 8 10.47 -1.51 -0.96
CA LEU A 8 9.03 -1.45 -1.26
C LEU A 8 8.24 -2.35 -0.31
N ARG A 9 8.72 -3.57 -0.06
CA ARG A 9 8.11 -4.49 0.91
C ARG A 9 8.02 -3.85 2.30
N TRP A 10 9.13 -3.40 2.84
CA TRP A 10 9.16 -2.84 4.19
C TRP A 10 8.35 -1.55 4.31
N SER A 11 8.30 -0.75 3.24
CA SER A 11 7.39 0.40 3.18
C SER A 11 5.93 -0.06 3.32
N LEU A 12 5.48 -1.01 2.49
CA LEU A 12 4.12 -1.56 2.56
C LEU A 12 3.80 -2.20 3.93
N PHE A 13 4.76 -2.90 4.53
CA PHE A 13 4.61 -3.45 5.88
C PHE A 13 4.45 -2.35 6.93
N GLY A 14 5.24 -1.27 6.83
CA GLY A 14 5.09 -0.08 7.67
C GLY A 14 3.69 0.52 7.56
N GLY A 15 3.13 0.59 6.35
CA GLY A 15 1.74 0.98 6.12
C GLY A 15 0.74 0.07 6.82
N ALA A 16 0.93 -1.25 6.76
CA ALA A 16 0.08 -2.21 7.47
C ALA A 16 0.11 -1.98 8.99
N VAL A 17 1.30 -1.86 9.57
CA VAL A 17 1.50 -1.59 11.00
C VAL A 17 0.83 -0.28 11.40
N TYR A 18 1.01 0.78 10.62
CA TYR A 18 0.37 2.07 10.84
C TYR A 18 -1.15 1.94 10.91
N PHE A 19 -1.78 1.28 9.93
CA PHE A 19 -3.22 1.11 9.91
C PHE A 19 -3.75 0.21 11.03
N PHE A 20 -3.00 -0.81 11.47
CA PHE A 20 -3.36 -1.56 12.66
C PHE A 20 -3.26 -0.73 13.95
N MET A 21 -2.30 0.20 14.04
CA MET A 21 -2.24 1.15 15.15
C MET A 21 -3.44 2.11 15.13
N VAL A 22 -3.80 2.66 13.96
CA VAL A 22 -5.02 3.48 13.79
C VAL A 22 -6.26 2.69 14.22
N CYS A 23 -6.36 1.42 13.80
CA CYS A 23 -7.44 0.53 14.21
C CYS A 23 -7.56 0.42 15.73
N ALA A 24 -6.44 0.12 16.43
CA ALA A 24 -6.41 0.00 17.87
C ALA A 24 -6.76 1.31 18.57
N VAL A 25 -6.19 2.43 18.13
CA VAL A 25 -6.44 3.76 18.68
C VAL A 25 -7.93 4.13 18.60
N HIS A 26 -8.57 3.91 17.46
CA HIS A 26 -10.00 4.20 17.31
C HIS A 26 -10.89 3.19 18.06
N LEU A 27 -10.51 1.91 18.13
CA LEU A 27 -11.26 0.92 18.90
C LEU A 27 -11.33 1.28 20.40
N PHE A 28 -10.23 1.78 20.95
CA PHE A 28 -10.14 2.23 22.35
C PHE A 28 -10.45 3.72 22.55
N SER A 29 -10.81 4.45 21.48
CA SER A 29 -11.10 5.89 21.50
C SER A 29 -9.97 6.75 22.08
N PHE A 30 -8.71 6.35 21.86
CA PHE A 30 -7.55 7.14 22.26
C PHE A 30 -7.34 8.35 21.33
N LYS A 31 -7.03 9.51 21.91
CA LYS A 31 -6.81 10.76 21.17
C LYS A 31 -5.32 11.01 20.93
N ILE A 32 -4.74 10.22 20.04
CA ILE A 32 -3.34 10.38 19.63
C ILE A 32 -3.32 11.12 18.28
N PRO A 33 -2.72 12.33 18.18
CA PRO A 33 -2.81 13.18 16.98
C PRO A 33 -2.37 12.52 15.67
N VAL A 34 -1.33 11.68 15.72
CA VAL A 34 -0.80 11.00 14.52
C VAL A 34 -1.75 9.94 13.98
N PHE A 35 -2.55 9.32 14.85
CA PHE A 35 -3.45 8.21 14.47
C PHE A 35 -4.91 8.64 14.31
N ASN A 36 -5.24 9.90 14.62
CA ASN A 36 -6.57 10.45 14.45
C ASN A 36 -6.56 11.46 13.29
N ILE A 37 -7.32 11.18 12.23
CA ILE A 37 -7.58 12.17 11.19
C ILE A 37 -8.56 13.19 11.77
N TYR A 38 -8.21 14.47 11.68
CA TYR A 38 -8.94 15.55 12.36
C TYR A 38 -8.99 15.41 13.88
N PHE A 39 -7.84 15.13 14.51
CA PHE A 39 -7.72 14.82 15.95
C PHE A 39 -8.38 15.82 16.92
N SER A 40 -8.59 17.08 16.50
CA SER A 40 -9.23 18.11 17.31
C SER A 40 -10.76 18.10 17.22
N LEU A 41 -11.35 17.36 16.28
CA LEU A 41 -12.80 17.16 16.17
C LEU A 41 -13.25 16.04 17.11
N SER A 42 -14.37 16.25 17.79
CA SER A 42 -15.03 15.20 18.56
C SER A 42 -15.72 14.23 17.62
N ALA A 43 -15.23 13.00 17.54
CA ALA A 43 -15.93 11.91 16.87
C ALA A 43 -16.96 11.28 17.83
N TYR A 44 -18.12 10.89 17.30
CA TYR A 44 -19.06 10.05 18.02
C TYR A 44 -18.52 8.62 18.15
N SER A 45 -18.90 7.89 19.20
CA SER A 45 -18.41 6.53 19.45
C SER A 45 -18.64 5.57 18.27
N TYR A 46 -19.77 5.71 17.55
CA TYR A 46 -20.05 4.88 16.38
C TYR A 46 -19.08 5.16 15.21
N GLN A 47 -18.63 6.42 15.05
CA GLN A 47 -17.67 6.80 14.00
C GLN A 47 -16.31 6.17 14.26
N ASN A 48 -15.87 6.12 15.53
CA ASN A 48 -14.65 5.44 15.92
C ASN A 48 -14.68 3.94 15.57
N ILE A 49 -15.82 3.26 15.73
CA ILE A 49 -15.97 1.85 15.34
C ILE A 49 -15.84 1.69 13.82
N ILE A 50 -16.50 2.57 13.04
CA ILE A 50 -16.42 2.56 11.57
C ILE A 50 -14.97 2.79 11.11
N ILE A 51 -14.29 3.79 11.67
CA ILE A 51 -12.89 4.09 11.35
C ILE A 51 -11.98 2.92 11.72
N SER A 52 -12.20 2.30 12.89
CA SER A 52 -11.44 1.13 13.33
C SER A 52 -11.56 -0.03 12.34
N PHE A 53 -12.80 -0.35 11.92
CA PHE A 53 -13.06 -1.40 10.94
C PHE A 53 -12.42 -1.11 9.58
N LEU A 54 -12.55 0.12 9.08
CA LEU A 54 -11.91 0.56 7.83
C LEU A 54 -10.39 0.47 7.92
N ALA A 55 -9.80 0.94 9.03
CA ALA A 55 -8.37 0.89 9.27
C ALA A 55 -7.84 -0.55 9.32
N PHE A 56 -8.59 -1.48 9.94
CA PHE A 56 -8.26 -2.90 9.89
C PHE A 56 -8.23 -3.44 8.46
N GLY A 57 -9.25 -3.12 7.65
CA GLY A 57 -9.31 -3.50 6.24
C GLY A 57 -8.13 -2.97 5.44
N TRP A 58 -7.75 -1.70 5.66
CA TRP A 58 -6.55 -1.11 5.08
C TRP A 58 -5.27 -1.83 5.53
N GLY A 59 -5.12 -2.11 6.82
CA GLY A 59 -3.98 -2.87 7.35
C GLY A 59 -3.81 -4.22 6.67
N MET A 60 -4.91 -4.96 6.50
CA MET A 60 -4.93 -6.23 5.78
C MET A 60 -4.61 -6.07 4.30
N PHE A 61 -5.10 -5.01 3.64
CA PHE A 61 -4.83 -4.74 2.23
C PHE A 61 -3.33 -4.44 1.99
N PHE A 62 -2.71 -3.64 2.86
CA PHE A 62 -1.27 -3.40 2.85
C PHE A 62 -0.46 -4.67 3.14
N LEU A 63 -0.87 -5.48 4.11
CA LEU A 63 -0.19 -6.73 4.48
C LEU A 63 -0.27 -7.80 3.37
N SER A 64 -1.42 -7.89 2.70
CA SER A 64 -1.59 -8.74 1.52
C SER A 64 -0.65 -8.30 0.39
N THR A 65 -0.63 -6.99 0.12
CA THR A 65 0.25 -6.41 -0.91
C THR A 65 1.74 -6.61 -0.60
N TYR A 66 2.13 -6.47 0.67
CA TYR A 66 3.47 -6.82 1.15
C TYR A 66 3.87 -8.26 0.80
N SER A 67 2.92 -9.18 0.89
CA SER A 67 3.14 -10.60 0.56
C SER A 67 3.22 -10.83 -0.95
N SER A 68 2.40 -10.16 -1.76
CA SER A 68 2.42 -10.23 -3.23
C SER A 68 3.74 -9.75 -3.83
N VAL A 69 4.35 -8.71 -3.26
CA VAL A 69 5.65 -8.18 -3.74
C VAL A 69 6.79 -9.21 -3.65
N LYS A 70 6.71 -10.20 -2.73
CA LYS A 70 7.67 -11.34 -2.69
C LYS A 70 7.65 -12.16 -3.97
N LYS A 71 6.48 -12.29 -4.59
CA LYS A 71 6.25 -13.04 -5.84
C LYS A 71 6.46 -12.18 -7.08
N PHE A 72 6.97 -10.95 -6.92
CA PHE A 72 7.08 -9.97 -8.02
C PHE A 72 5.71 -9.61 -8.63
N GLU A 73 4.61 -9.76 -7.89
CA GLU A 73 3.28 -9.33 -8.32
C GLU A 73 3.03 -7.89 -7.87
N LEU A 74 3.14 -6.94 -8.79
CA LEU A 74 3.00 -5.50 -8.48
C LEU A 74 1.58 -4.95 -8.64
N THR A 75 0.64 -5.76 -9.15
CA THR A 75 -0.75 -5.35 -9.39
C THR A 75 -1.44 -4.83 -8.12
N SER A 76 -1.30 -5.54 -7.00
CA SER A 76 -1.85 -5.09 -5.71
C SER A 76 -1.23 -3.78 -5.23
N THR A 77 0.07 -3.57 -5.51
CA THR A 77 0.76 -2.33 -5.15
C THR A 77 0.17 -1.13 -5.89
N LYS A 78 -0.14 -1.28 -7.17
CA LYS A 78 -0.83 -0.26 -7.97
C LYS A 78 -2.17 0.11 -7.34
N TYR A 79 -2.97 -0.86 -6.92
CA TYR A 79 -4.27 -0.59 -6.29
C TYR A 79 -4.16 0.08 -4.93
N VAL A 80 -3.20 -0.32 -4.09
CA VAL A 80 -2.91 0.37 -2.82
C VAL A 80 -2.58 1.85 -3.06
N ILE A 81 -1.74 2.15 -4.06
CA ILE A 81 -1.37 3.53 -4.41
C ILE A 81 -2.59 4.33 -4.86
N ILE A 82 -3.39 3.79 -5.78
CA ILE A 82 -4.60 4.45 -6.31
C ILE A 82 -5.59 4.74 -5.17
N ALA A 83 -5.88 3.74 -4.35
CA ALA A 83 -6.79 3.90 -3.22
C ALA A 83 -6.27 4.94 -2.22
N SER A 84 -4.96 4.99 -1.99
CA SER A 84 -4.35 5.97 -1.08
C SER A 84 -4.50 7.40 -1.60
N TYR A 85 -4.28 7.62 -2.91
CA TYR A 85 -4.54 8.93 -3.52
C TYR A 85 -6.03 9.30 -3.48
N ALA A 86 -6.94 8.35 -3.67
CA ALA A 86 -8.38 8.60 -3.54
C ALA A 86 -8.74 9.05 -2.11
N ALA A 87 -8.14 8.44 -1.08
CA ALA A 87 -8.32 8.85 0.31
C ALA A 87 -7.80 10.29 0.55
N VAL A 88 -6.61 10.62 0.05
CA VAL A 88 -6.04 11.97 0.14
C VAL A 88 -6.91 12.99 -0.59
N PHE A 89 -7.46 12.64 -1.76
CA PHE A 89 -8.39 13.50 -2.49
C PHE A 89 -9.66 13.78 -1.68
N GLY A 90 -10.21 12.77 -1.00
CA GLY A 90 -11.30 12.96 -0.04
C GLY A 90 -10.94 13.94 1.08
N MET A 91 -9.72 13.87 1.61
CA MET A 91 -9.24 14.84 2.60
C MET A 91 -9.10 16.26 2.04
N LEU A 92 -8.66 16.42 0.78
CA LEU A 92 -8.60 17.72 0.12
C LEU A 92 -9.98 18.35 -0.02
N ILE A 93 -11.00 17.55 -0.39
CA ILE A 93 -12.39 18.01 -0.44
C ILE A 93 -12.85 18.44 0.96
N ILE A 94 -12.64 17.63 1.98
CA ILE A 94 -13.04 17.96 3.35
C ILE A 94 -12.37 19.26 3.82
N ASN A 95 -11.05 19.39 3.64
CA ASN A 95 -10.32 20.58 4.06
C ASN A 95 -10.69 21.84 3.29
N GLY A 96 -11.12 21.70 2.03
CA GLY A 96 -11.45 22.82 1.16
C GLY A 96 -12.90 23.30 1.27
N PHE A 97 -13.83 22.42 1.65
CA PHE A 97 -15.26 22.70 1.58
C PHE A 97 -15.99 22.63 2.93
N ILE A 98 -15.42 22.04 3.98
CA ILE A 98 -16.05 22.01 5.30
C ILE A 98 -15.61 23.24 6.10
N ASP A 99 -16.60 23.97 6.63
CA ASP A 99 -16.35 25.03 7.60
C ASP A 99 -16.11 24.41 8.98
N PHE A 100 -14.85 24.40 9.41
CA PHE A 100 -14.47 23.86 10.71
C PHE A 100 -14.88 24.78 11.88
N GLU A 101 -15.19 26.05 11.63
CA GLU A 101 -15.61 26.98 12.68
C GLU A 101 -16.99 26.60 13.26
N GLU A 102 -17.85 25.97 12.46
CA GLU A 102 -19.16 25.46 12.88
C GLU A 102 -19.08 24.39 13.98
N PHE A 103 -17.91 23.75 14.17
CA PHE A 103 -17.70 22.73 15.20
C PHE A 103 -17.27 23.29 16.57
N GLY A 104 -17.35 24.62 16.75
CA GLY A 104 -17.45 25.24 18.08
C GLY A 104 -16.16 25.35 18.89
N LYS A 105 -14.99 25.10 18.30
CA LYS A 105 -13.67 25.37 18.91
C LYS A 105 -12.78 26.15 17.96
N LYS A 106 -11.80 26.88 18.52
CA LYS A 106 -10.66 27.42 17.75
C LYS A 106 -9.85 26.26 17.17
N ILE A 107 -10.32 25.73 16.06
CA ILE A 107 -9.64 24.68 15.29
C ILE A 107 -8.56 25.35 14.47
N VAL A 108 -7.34 24.89 14.65
CA VAL A 108 -6.20 25.37 13.87
C VAL A 108 -6.17 24.58 12.57
N VAL A 109 -6.84 25.11 11.54
CA VAL A 109 -7.02 24.47 10.22
C VAL A 109 -5.69 24.08 9.56
N SER A 110 -4.59 24.79 9.88
CA SER A 110 -3.25 24.47 9.35
C SER A 110 -2.76 23.07 9.76
N TYR A 111 -3.20 22.52 10.90
CA TYR A 111 -2.86 21.14 11.27
C TYR A 111 -3.50 20.11 10.34
N PHE A 112 -4.69 20.38 9.80
CA PHE A 112 -5.36 19.46 8.88
C PHE A 112 -4.70 19.47 7.51
N TRP A 113 -4.26 20.64 7.04
CA TRP A 113 -3.46 20.74 5.82
C TRP A 113 -2.11 20.05 5.96
N LEU A 114 -1.43 20.22 7.09
CA LEU A 114 -0.19 19.50 7.38
C LEU A 114 -0.41 17.97 7.35
N GLN A 115 -1.49 17.50 7.95
CA GLN A 115 -1.85 16.08 7.96
C GLN A 115 -2.12 15.56 6.54
N THR A 116 -2.86 16.31 5.71
CA THR A 116 -3.09 15.96 4.29
C THR A 116 -1.79 15.89 3.50
N VAL A 117 -0.86 16.82 3.71
CA VAL A 117 0.46 16.78 3.06
C VAL A 117 1.25 15.55 3.50
N LEU A 118 1.27 15.22 4.80
CA LEU A 118 1.93 14.01 5.30
C LEU A 118 1.34 12.74 4.68
N PHE A 119 0.00 12.66 4.57
CA PHE A 119 -0.67 11.54 3.92
C PHE A 119 -0.45 11.49 2.41
N LEU A 120 -0.12 12.59 1.75
CA LEU A 120 0.24 12.62 0.32
C LEU A 120 1.67 12.11 0.09
N LEU A 121 2.61 12.43 0.98
CA LEU A 121 4.01 12.04 0.84
C LEU A 121 4.20 10.52 0.78
N TYR A 122 3.44 9.78 1.59
CA TYR A 122 3.55 8.33 1.66
C TYR A 122 3.14 7.57 0.37
N PRO A 123 1.96 7.80 -0.24
CA PRO A 123 1.63 7.20 -1.53
C PRO A 123 2.52 7.71 -2.67
N THR A 124 3.01 8.96 -2.62
CA THR A 124 4.03 9.44 -3.57
C THR A 124 5.34 8.66 -3.43
N TRP A 125 5.78 8.38 -2.21
CA TRP A 125 6.94 7.52 -1.94
C TRP A 125 6.72 6.10 -2.49
N LEU A 126 5.57 5.49 -2.21
CA LEU A 126 5.24 4.17 -2.76
C LEU A 126 5.18 4.15 -4.30
N LEU A 127 4.65 5.22 -4.91
CA LEU A 127 4.61 5.37 -6.37
C LEU A 127 6.01 5.40 -6.97
N ILE A 128 6.94 6.15 -6.38
CA ILE A 128 8.34 6.20 -6.84
C ILE A 128 8.96 4.80 -6.79
N LEU A 129 8.79 4.08 -5.67
CA LEU A 129 9.30 2.72 -5.52
C LEU A 129 8.66 1.75 -6.52
N TYR A 130 7.34 1.86 -6.72
CA TYR A 130 6.59 1.06 -7.69
C TYR A 130 7.11 1.26 -9.11
N LEU A 131 7.26 2.52 -9.55
CA LEU A 131 7.74 2.83 -10.91
C LEU A 131 9.17 2.30 -11.15
N GLN A 132 10.04 2.38 -10.13
CA GLN A 132 11.39 1.84 -10.22
C GLN A 132 11.42 0.31 -10.27
N MET A 133 10.51 -0.36 -9.56
CA MET A 133 10.36 -1.81 -9.59
C MET A 133 9.75 -2.29 -10.92
N ASN A 134 8.72 -1.62 -11.43
CA ASN A 134 8.06 -1.97 -12.69
C ASN A 134 9.04 -1.93 -13.87
N LYS A 135 9.85 -0.87 -13.98
CA LYS A 135 10.92 -0.76 -14.99
C LYS A 135 11.88 -1.95 -14.95
N ARG A 136 12.23 -2.45 -13.76
CA ARG A 136 13.14 -3.61 -13.63
C ARG A 136 12.52 -4.92 -14.08
N GLN A 137 11.21 -5.10 -13.89
CA GLN A 137 10.51 -6.29 -14.37
C GLN A 137 10.48 -6.33 -15.90
N GLU A 138 10.26 -5.19 -16.55
CA GLU A 138 10.32 -5.06 -18.00
C GLU A 138 11.71 -5.46 -18.55
N TYR A 139 12.81 -5.07 -17.89
CA TYR A 139 14.16 -5.50 -18.30
C TYR A 139 14.45 -6.99 -18.06
N GLN A 140 13.76 -7.64 -17.12
CA GLN A 140 14.00 -9.04 -16.77
C GLN A 140 13.11 -10.02 -17.54
N GLN A 141 12.02 -9.55 -18.14
CA GLN A 141 11.22 -10.33 -19.07
C GLN A 141 11.86 -10.25 -20.47
N PRO A 142 12.35 -11.37 -21.04
CA PRO A 142 12.85 -11.36 -22.41
C PRO A 142 11.72 -10.89 -23.34
N ASN A 143 12.04 -9.97 -24.24
CA ASN A 143 11.07 -9.38 -25.15
C ASN A 143 10.53 -10.47 -26.09
N ALA A 144 9.31 -10.94 -25.85
CA ALA A 144 8.68 -11.99 -26.66
C ALA A 144 8.49 -11.58 -28.14
N ASN A 145 8.61 -10.29 -28.44
CA ASN A 145 8.51 -9.72 -29.79
C ASN A 145 9.87 -9.42 -30.44
N GLN A 146 10.99 -9.86 -29.84
CA GLN A 146 12.28 -9.90 -30.54
C GLN A 146 12.48 -11.28 -31.18
N PRO A 147 12.25 -11.44 -32.50
CA PRO A 147 12.65 -12.66 -33.20
C PRO A 147 14.18 -12.78 -33.12
N GLY A 148 14.66 -13.64 -32.23
CA GLY A 148 16.09 -13.94 -32.07
C GLY A 148 16.58 -14.17 -30.64
N GLN A 149 15.85 -13.75 -29.61
CA GLN A 149 16.17 -14.12 -28.22
C GLN A 149 15.39 -15.36 -27.82
N PHE A 150 15.91 -16.53 -28.17
CA PHE A 150 15.43 -17.77 -27.59
C PHE A 150 15.54 -17.69 -26.06
N PRO A 151 14.53 -18.12 -25.30
CA PRO A 151 14.66 -18.28 -23.86
C PRO A 151 15.89 -19.14 -23.61
N ASN A 152 16.78 -18.70 -22.72
CA ASN A 152 18.01 -19.41 -22.34
C ASN A 152 17.69 -20.91 -22.24
N GLN A 153 18.17 -21.71 -23.19
CA GLN A 153 17.78 -23.12 -23.36
C GLN A 153 17.95 -23.91 -22.05
N SER A 154 18.88 -23.47 -21.19
CA SER A 154 19.07 -24.02 -19.85
C SER A 154 17.82 -23.98 -18.95
N ARG A 155 16.98 -22.94 -19.02
CA ARG A 155 15.72 -22.85 -18.25
C ARG A 155 14.62 -23.75 -18.80
N ALA A 156 14.49 -23.82 -20.13
CA ALA A 156 13.51 -24.71 -20.76
C ALA A 156 13.84 -26.18 -20.50
N HIS A 157 15.13 -26.55 -20.56
CA HIS A 157 15.58 -27.90 -20.20
C HIS A 157 15.42 -28.20 -18.70
N ALA A 158 15.69 -27.24 -17.81
CA ALA A 158 15.48 -27.44 -16.38
C ALA A 158 14.00 -27.64 -16.01
N GLN A 159 13.10 -26.87 -16.62
CA GLN A 159 11.67 -27.00 -16.39
C GLN A 159 11.13 -28.34 -16.94
N TYR A 160 11.55 -28.72 -18.15
CA TYR A 160 11.20 -30.02 -18.75
C TYR A 160 11.68 -31.20 -17.88
N ASN A 161 12.92 -31.15 -17.39
CA ASN A 161 13.45 -32.21 -16.54
C ASN A 161 12.70 -32.30 -15.19
N SER A 162 12.30 -31.15 -14.61
CA SER A 162 11.54 -31.15 -13.35
C SER A 162 10.13 -31.74 -13.49
N GLU A 163 9.48 -31.54 -14.64
CA GLU A 163 8.19 -32.17 -14.93
C GLU A 163 8.35 -33.67 -15.15
N GLN A 164 9.35 -34.09 -15.91
CA GLN A 164 9.67 -35.51 -16.13
C GLN A 164 9.93 -36.24 -14.81
N GLU A 165 10.72 -35.65 -13.91
CA GLU A 165 10.98 -36.20 -12.57
C GLU A 165 9.73 -36.25 -11.69
N TRP A 166 8.83 -35.28 -11.82
CA TRP A 166 7.54 -35.30 -11.11
C TRP A 166 6.66 -36.45 -11.59
N TYR A 167 6.52 -36.62 -12.91
CA TYR A 167 5.77 -37.74 -13.50
C TYR A 167 6.39 -39.10 -13.12
N ALA A 168 7.72 -39.22 -13.14
CA ALA A 168 8.40 -40.46 -12.78
C ALA A 168 8.22 -40.86 -11.30
N ARG A 169 8.05 -39.89 -10.39
CA ARG A 169 7.76 -40.14 -8.97
C ARG A 169 6.30 -40.48 -8.69
N LYS A 170 5.36 -39.93 -9.47
CA LYS A 170 3.93 -40.12 -9.23
C LYS A 170 3.43 -41.55 -9.53
N TRP A 171 4.17 -42.28 -10.36
CA TRP A 171 3.77 -43.60 -10.86
C TRP A 171 4.71 -44.74 -10.43
N ARG A 172 5.55 -44.52 -9.41
CA ARG A 172 6.25 -45.58 -8.66
C ARG A 172 5.59 -45.74 -7.30
#